data_AF-A0A1A8QDC5-F1
#
_entry.id   AF-A0A1A8QDC5-F1
#
_cell.length_a   1.000
_cell.length_b   1.000
_cell.length_c   1.000
_cell.angle_alpha   90.00
_cell.angle_beta   90.00
_cell.angle_gamma   90.00
#
_symmetry.space_group_name_H-M   'P 1'
#
loop_
_entity.id
_entity.type
_entity.pdbx_description
1 polymer ?
#
loop_
_entity_poly.entity_id
_entity_poly.type
_entity_poly.pdbx_seq_one_letter_code
_entity_poly.pdbx_strand_id
1 'polypeptide(L)'
;VVLLELRQLQPCFSVCVTRSTDGTTRHYNLGQLSIQRAALAIIENYYSDFPIHNPALLSASKSRAAKHLAGLKVYNVDGPGNNAAASAGLAQSQSRAMIAAAARRRDTSHNELYYEEVEHEKRVRKRKARLVVAVEEAFTHIKRMQDDEQKKAPGDVMDPREAAQAIFPSMARALQKYLRTTKQQHCHSMESIQQHLAFCITNNMTPKAFLESYLTPGPTLQYNQNHWMARRWTLISEASVTSGLKDGTIFLLKCVDFSLVVKSKKIPYIQMSEEYIDPKSHKFVLRLQSETSV
;
A
#
# COMPACT_ATOMS: atom_id res chain seq x y z
N VAL A 1 -18.47 34.90 -30.29
CA VAL A 1 -17.77 34.51 -29.05
C VAL A 1 -17.40 33.04 -29.18
N VAL A 2 -16.11 32.72 -29.30
CA VAL A 2 -15.63 31.33 -29.37
C VAL A 2 -15.55 30.83 -27.93
N LEU A 3 -16.48 29.96 -27.54
CA LEU A 3 -16.46 29.31 -26.23
C LEU A 3 -15.40 28.21 -26.31
N LEU A 4 -14.18 28.53 -25.88
CA LEU A 4 -13.17 27.52 -25.55
C LEU A 4 -13.64 26.81 -24.29
N GLU A 5 -14.56 25.86 -24.46
CA GLU A 5 -14.79 24.82 -23.46
C GLU A 5 -13.47 24.06 -23.37
N LEU A 6 -12.71 24.31 -22.30
CA LEU A 6 -11.69 23.38 -21.83
C LEU A 6 -12.43 22.09 -21.51
N ARG A 7 -12.69 21.28 -22.55
CA ARG A 7 -13.18 19.91 -22.43
C ARG A 7 -12.12 19.15 -21.66
N GLN A 8 -12.21 19.20 -20.34
CA GLN A 8 -11.75 18.14 -19.48
C GLN A 8 -12.29 16.87 -20.14
N LEU A 9 -11.38 16.08 -20.75
CA LEU A 9 -11.70 14.91 -21.56
C LEU A 9 -12.84 14.15 -20.88
N GLN A 10 -14.05 14.21 -21.45
CA GLN A 10 -15.21 13.59 -20.81
C GLN A 10 -14.85 12.14 -20.54
N PRO A 11 -14.86 11.69 -19.29
CA PRO A 11 -14.44 10.34 -18.98
C PRO A 11 -15.46 9.37 -19.58
N CYS A 12 -14.98 8.52 -20.49
CA CYS A 12 -15.80 7.53 -21.20
C CYS A 12 -15.67 6.13 -20.56
N PHE A 13 -14.55 5.88 -19.90
CA PHE A 13 -14.19 4.59 -19.31
C PHE A 13 -13.70 4.76 -17.88
N SER A 14 -14.13 3.87 -17.00
CA SER A 14 -13.51 3.64 -15.71
C SER A 14 -12.63 2.40 -15.82
N VAL A 15 -11.39 2.52 -15.39
CA VAL A 15 -10.36 1.51 -15.55
C VAL A 15 -9.89 1.04 -14.18
N CYS A 16 -10.04 -0.24 -13.92
CA CYS A 16 -9.53 -0.92 -12.73
C CYS A 16 -8.13 -1.45 -13.02
N VAL A 17 -7.13 -0.98 -12.27
CA VAL A 17 -5.72 -1.36 -12.41
C VAL A 17 -5.32 -2.13 -11.16
N THR A 18 -4.94 -3.40 -11.32
CA THR A 18 -4.58 -4.29 -10.20
C THR A 18 -3.17 -4.82 -10.37
N ARG A 19 -2.32 -4.66 -9.35
CA ARG A 19 -0.97 -5.23 -9.32
C ARG A 19 -1.05 -6.74 -9.04
N SER A 20 -0.49 -7.56 -9.93
CA SER A 20 -0.65 -9.01 -9.93
C SER A 20 -0.03 -9.74 -8.73
N THR A 21 0.89 -9.09 -8.02
CA THR A 21 1.67 -9.70 -6.96
C THR A 21 1.06 -9.53 -5.57
N ASP A 22 0.56 -8.34 -5.24
CA ASP A 22 -0.04 -8.03 -3.93
C ASP A 22 -1.52 -7.64 -3.99
N GLY A 23 -2.12 -7.61 -5.18
CA GLY A 23 -3.54 -7.30 -5.34
C GLY A 23 -3.90 -5.85 -5.08
N THR A 24 -2.92 -4.94 -4.96
CA THR A 24 -3.20 -3.50 -4.81
C THR A 24 -3.96 -3.01 -6.03
N THR A 25 -5.10 -2.36 -5.81
CA THR A 25 -5.99 -1.89 -6.88
C THR A 25 -6.22 -0.39 -6.79
N ARG A 26 -6.22 0.28 -7.94
CA ARG A 26 -6.66 1.67 -8.12
C ARG A 26 -7.63 1.76 -9.29
N HIS A 27 -8.47 2.79 -9.28
CA HIS A 27 -9.44 3.07 -10.33
C HIS A 27 -9.16 4.43 -10.94
N TYR A 28 -9.21 4.51 -12.27
CA TYR A 28 -8.95 5.73 -13.03
C TYR A 28 -10.04 5.97 -14.06
N ASN A 29 -10.40 7.22 -14.27
CA ASN A 29 -11.32 7.60 -15.32
C ASN A 29 -10.51 8.07 -16.53
N LEU A 30 -10.74 7.45 -17.68
CA LEU A 30 -10.09 7.76 -18.94
C LEU A 30 -11.14 8.19 -19.99
N GLY A 31 -10.74 9.11 -20.87
CA GLY A 31 -11.51 9.45 -22.06
C GLY A 31 -11.42 8.37 -23.13
N GLN A 32 -11.81 8.72 -24.36
CA GLN A 32 -11.68 7.83 -25.51
C GLN A 32 -10.24 7.80 -26.01
N LEU A 33 -9.46 6.83 -25.51
CA LEU A 33 -8.04 6.64 -25.82
C LEU A 33 -7.81 5.31 -26.53
N SER A 34 -6.72 5.19 -27.27
CA SER A 34 -6.24 3.87 -27.71
C SER A 34 -5.70 3.06 -26.52
N ILE A 35 -5.63 1.73 -26.66
CA ILE A 35 -5.05 0.86 -25.63
C ILE A 35 -3.61 1.31 -25.30
N GLN A 36 -2.82 1.65 -26.31
CA GLN A 36 -1.45 2.15 -26.12
C GLN A 36 -1.41 3.48 -25.34
N ARG A 37 -2.28 4.44 -25.65
CA ARG A 37 -2.31 5.73 -24.94
C ARG A 37 -2.82 5.56 -23.51
N ALA A 38 -3.82 4.70 -23.31
CA ALA A 38 -4.31 4.34 -21.99
C ALA A 38 -3.24 3.65 -21.14
N ALA A 39 -2.44 2.76 -21.73
CA ALA A 39 -1.32 2.11 -21.07
C ALA A 39 -0.31 3.11 -20.49
N LEU A 40 0.08 4.12 -21.28
CA LEU A 40 1.01 5.16 -20.81
C LEU A 40 0.41 5.98 -19.65
N ALA A 41 -0.83 6.43 -19.78
CA ALA A 41 -1.51 7.18 -18.72
C ALA A 41 -1.60 6.36 -17.41
N ILE A 42 -1.83 5.05 -17.51
CA ILE A 42 -1.86 4.15 -16.35
C ILE A 42 -0.48 4.01 -15.72
N ILE A 43 0.60 3.96 -16.51
CA ILE A 43 1.97 3.90 -15.98
C ILE A 43 2.30 5.20 -15.21
N GLU A 44 1.93 6.35 -15.76
CA GLU A 44 2.09 7.65 -15.09
C GLU A 44 1.34 7.69 -13.75
N ASN A 45 0.07 7.25 -13.74
CA ASN A 45 -0.73 7.15 -12.52
C ASN A 45 -0.19 6.09 -11.55
N TYR A 46 0.37 4.98 -12.05
CA TYR A 46 0.97 3.95 -11.21
C TYR A 46 2.09 4.53 -10.35
N TYR A 47 2.99 5.29 -10.97
CA TYR A 47 4.11 5.92 -10.26
C TYR A 47 3.65 6.98 -9.25
N SER A 48 2.49 7.60 -9.51
CA SER A 48 1.93 8.68 -8.69
C SER A 48 1.03 8.19 -7.54
N ASP A 49 0.37 7.04 -7.65
CA ASP A 49 -0.68 6.64 -6.69
C ASP A 49 -0.47 5.27 -6.04
N PHE A 50 0.36 4.40 -6.64
CA PHE A 50 0.60 3.07 -6.08
C PHE A 50 1.70 3.11 -5.03
N PRO A 51 1.50 2.42 -3.89
CA PRO A 51 2.57 2.20 -2.93
C PRO A 51 3.67 1.38 -3.58
N ILE A 52 4.93 1.63 -3.17
CA ILE A 52 6.09 0.89 -3.69
C ILE A 52 5.89 -0.63 -3.57
N HIS A 53 6.24 -1.35 -4.64
CA HIS A 53 6.10 -2.80 -4.64
C HIS A 53 7.13 -3.44 -3.69
N ASN A 54 6.67 -4.18 -2.68
CA ASN A 54 7.54 -4.85 -1.72
C ASN A 54 7.47 -6.39 -1.88
N PRO A 55 8.32 -7.00 -2.74
CA PRO A 55 8.30 -8.45 -2.98
C PRO A 55 8.64 -9.26 -1.73
N ALA A 56 9.36 -8.66 -0.76
CA ALA A 56 9.75 -9.35 0.46
C ALA A 56 8.55 -9.69 1.36
N LEU A 57 7.46 -8.92 1.30
CA LEU A 57 6.21 -9.25 2.02
C LEU A 57 5.55 -10.51 1.45
N LEU A 58 5.60 -10.69 0.12
CA LEU A 58 5.01 -11.84 -0.57
C LEU A 58 5.79 -13.13 -0.37
N SER A 59 7.12 -13.04 -0.33
CA SER A 59 7.96 -14.20 0.03
C SER A 59 7.75 -14.63 1.50
N ALA A 60 7.34 -13.71 2.38
CA ALA A 60 7.10 -14.03 3.78
C ALA A 60 5.98 -15.07 3.96
N SER A 61 4.85 -14.90 3.25
CA SER A 61 3.72 -15.82 3.32
C SER A 61 4.08 -17.19 2.74
N LYS A 62 4.77 -17.23 1.59
CA LYS A 62 5.27 -18.47 0.98
C LYS A 62 6.25 -19.21 1.90
N SER A 63 7.17 -18.48 2.54
CA SER A 63 8.12 -19.07 3.49
C SER A 63 7.45 -19.62 4.74
N ARG A 64 6.42 -18.95 5.27
CA ARG A 64 5.61 -19.45 6.41
C ARG A 64 4.90 -20.76 6.04
N ALA A 65 4.22 -20.78 4.89
CA ALA A 65 3.57 -21.98 4.38
C ALA A 65 4.56 -23.14 4.16
N ALA A 66 5.75 -22.87 3.61
CA ALA A 66 6.78 -23.88 3.40
C ALA A 66 7.37 -24.43 4.71
N LYS A 67 7.58 -23.59 5.74
CA LYS A 67 8.03 -24.03 7.07
C LYS A 67 7.04 -24.97 7.73
N HIS A 68 5.76 -24.68 7.63
CA HIS A 68 4.71 -25.55 8.15
C HIS A 68 4.74 -26.93 7.48
N LEU A 69 5.05 -26.99 6.17
CA LEU A 69 5.20 -28.26 5.46
C LEU A 69 6.51 -29.01 5.81
N ALA A 70 7.59 -28.28 6.09
CA ALA A 70 8.93 -28.83 6.38
C ALA A 70 9.13 -29.33 7.82
N GLY A 71 8.23 -29.01 8.76
CA GLY A 71 8.25 -29.53 10.14
C GLY A 71 7.96 -31.03 10.28
N LEU A 72 7.78 -31.74 9.15
CA LEU A 72 7.49 -33.16 9.08
C LEU A 72 8.77 -34.00 9.29
N LYS A 73 9.10 -34.32 10.54
CA LYS A 73 10.01 -35.44 10.84
C LYS A 73 9.18 -36.71 11.04
N VAL A 74 9.17 -37.57 10.02
CA VAL A 74 8.62 -38.92 10.14
C VAL A 74 9.70 -39.79 10.77
N TYR A 75 9.46 -40.25 11.99
CA TYR A 75 10.26 -41.31 12.59
C TYR A 75 9.64 -42.64 12.17
N ASN A 76 10.39 -43.47 11.45
CA ASN A 76 9.98 -44.84 11.17
C ASN A 76 10.08 -45.62 12.48
N VAL A 77 8.93 -45.97 13.05
CA VAL A 77 8.84 -46.82 14.25
C VAL A 77 8.61 -48.26 13.80
N ASP A 78 9.51 -48.80 12.98
CA ASP A 78 9.57 -50.24 12.72
C ASP A 78 10.99 -50.70 13.06
N GLY A 79 11.11 -51.41 14.18
CA GLY A 79 12.34 -52.09 14.57
C GLY A 79 12.69 -53.20 13.56
N PRO A 80 13.97 -53.62 13.47
CA PRO A 80 14.39 -54.61 12.49
C PRO A 80 13.85 -56.00 12.88
N GLY A 81 12.67 -56.35 12.36
CA GLY A 81 12.04 -57.66 12.56
C GLY A 81 11.56 -58.23 11.23
N ASN A 82 12.21 -59.29 10.79
CA ASN A 82 11.90 -60.10 9.61
C ASN A 82 10.39 -60.23 9.31
N ASN A 83 9.97 -59.87 8.09
CA ASN A 83 9.06 -60.64 7.23
C ASN A 83 8.78 -59.89 5.91
N ALA A 84 9.47 -60.28 4.83
CA ALA A 84 9.45 -59.61 3.52
C ALA A 84 8.19 -59.85 2.65
N ALA A 85 7.09 -60.37 3.22
CA ALA A 85 5.87 -60.71 2.47
C ALA A 85 4.63 -59.88 2.84
N ALA A 86 4.69 -59.02 3.87
CA ALA A 86 3.57 -58.15 4.29
C ALA A 86 3.73 -56.67 3.88
N SER A 87 4.83 -56.31 3.20
CA SER A 87 5.24 -54.93 2.93
C SER A 87 4.50 -54.26 1.76
N ALA A 88 3.88 -55.02 0.85
CA ALA A 88 3.19 -54.46 -0.32
C ALA A 88 1.84 -53.78 0.04
N GLY A 89 1.09 -54.32 0.99
CA GLY A 89 -0.18 -53.73 1.45
C GLY A 89 0.00 -52.56 2.43
N LEU A 90 1.07 -52.58 3.22
CA LEU A 90 1.37 -51.54 4.21
C LEU A 90 1.88 -50.25 3.55
N ALA A 91 2.68 -50.33 2.50
CA ALA A 91 3.17 -49.15 1.78
C ALA A 91 2.02 -48.31 1.16
N GLN A 92 0.98 -48.97 0.64
CA GLN A 92 -0.18 -48.30 0.05
C GLN A 92 -1.14 -47.76 1.12
N SER A 93 -1.25 -48.44 2.27
CA SER A 93 -1.97 -47.96 3.46
C SER A 93 -1.29 -46.76 4.12
N GLN A 94 0.04 -46.79 4.28
CA GLN A 94 0.85 -45.68 4.79
C GLN A 94 0.77 -44.46 3.86
N SER A 95 0.76 -44.66 2.54
CA SER A 95 0.59 -43.58 1.56
C SER A 95 -0.81 -42.95 1.62
N ARG A 96 -1.88 -43.76 1.78
CA ARG A 96 -3.24 -43.25 2.02
C ARG A 96 -3.42 -42.57 3.38
N ALA A 97 -2.81 -43.11 4.43
CA ALA A 97 -2.81 -42.53 5.77
C ALA A 97 -2.04 -41.19 5.80
N MET A 98 -0.93 -41.08 5.06
CA MET A 98 -0.24 -39.80 4.85
C MET A 98 -1.09 -38.79 4.09
N ILE A 99 -1.79 -39.20 3.03
CA ILE A 99 -2.69 -38.32 2.27
C ILE A 99 -3.87 -37.85 3.14
N ALA A 100 -4.47 -38.73 3.93
CA ALA A 100 -5.57 -38.40 4.84
C ALA A 100 -5.12 -37.53 6.03
N ALA A 101 -3.94 -37.79 6.60
CA ALA A 101 -3.35 -36.98 7.66
C ALA A 101 -2.93 -35.59 7.15
N ALA A 102 -2.37 -35.52 5.93
CA ALA A 102 -2.06 -34.26 5.26
C ALA A 102 -3.34 -33.47 4.93
N ALA A 103 -4.43 -34.13 4.54
CA ALA A 103 -5.73 -33.49 4.31
C ALA A 103 -6.32 -32.91 5.61
N ARG A 104 -6.39 -33.70 6.69
CA ARG A 104 -6.91 -33.22 7.99
C ARG A 104 -6.05 -32.13 8.63
N ARG A 105 -4.73 -32.12 8.37
CA ARG A 105 -3.82 -31.06 8.86
C ARG A 105 -3.74 -29.84 7.94
N ARG A 106 -4.14 -29.90 6.67
CA ARG A 106 -4.32 -28.70 5.83
C ARG A 106 -5.37 -27.76 6.42
N ASP A 107 -6.46 -28.32 6.96
CA ASP A 107 -7.51 -27.53 7.63
C ASP A 107 -7.00 -26.90 8.94
N THR A 108 -6.09 -27.59 9.66
CA THR A 108 -5.43 -27.06 10.88
C THR A 108 -4.37 -26.00 10.54
N SER A 109 -3.62 -26.19 9.44
CA SER A 109 -2.59 -25.28 8.95
C SER A 109 -3.12 -23.89 8.60
N HIS A 110 -4.34 -23.82 8.07
CA HIS A 110 -4.96 -22.53 7.76
C HIS A 110 -5.19 -21.69 9.03
N ASN A 111 -5.55 -22.33 10.15
CA ASN A 111 -5.74 -21.66 11.43
C ASN A 111 -4.40 -21.15 11.99
N GLU A 112 -3.32 -21.90 11.81
CA GLU A 112 -1.97 -21.49 12.24
C GLU A 112 -1.45 -20.28 11.44
N LEU A 113 -1.65 -20.26 10.11
CA LEU A 113 -1.29 -19.10 9.28
C LEU A 113 -2.03 -17.82 9.71
N TYR A 114 -3.31 -17.94 10.06
CA TYR A 114 -4.09 -16.83 10.60
C TYR A 114 -3.47 -16.30 11.90
N TYR A 115 -3.15 -17.17 12.86
CA TYR A 115 -2.52 -16.74 14.11
C TYR A 115 -1.13 -16.13 13.89
N GLU A 116 -0.31 -16.66 12.97
CA GLU A 116 0.98 -16.06 12.62
C GLU A 116 0.83 -14.66 12.01
N GLU A 117 -0.19 -14.44 11.18
CA GLU A 117 -0.52 -13.12 10.62
C GLU A 117 -0.96 -12.15 11.71
N VAL A 118 -1.86 -12.57 12.60
CA VAL A 118 -2.28 -11.78 13.77
C VAL A 118 -1.09 -11.44 14.67
N GLU A 119 -0.19 -12.39 14.94
CA GLU A 119 1.03 -12.14 15.73
C GLU A 119 2.02 -11.23 14.99
N HIS A 120 2.09 -11.29 13.66
CA HIS A 120 2.84 -10.32 12.86
C HIS A 120 2.22 -8.92 12.96
N GLU A 121 0.91 -8.78 12.80
CA GLU A 121 0.21 -7.50 12.95
C GLU A 121 0.39 -6.91 14.36
N LYS A 122 0.25 -7.72 15.41
CA LYS A 122 0.52 -7.30 16.79
C LYS A 122 1.95 -6.80 16.94
N ARG A 123 2.93 -7.49 16.35
CA ARG A 123 4.33 -7.03 16.35
C ARG A 123 4.49 -5.71 15.62
N VAL A 124 3.91 -5.55 14.43
CA VAL A 124 3.93 -4.29 13.67
C VAL A 124 3.32 -3.16 14.51
N ARG A 125 2.13 -3.37 15.07
CA ARG A 125 1.41 -2.39 15.92
C ARG A 125 2.23 -2.00 17.16
N LYS A 126 2.87 -2.97 17.83
CA LYS A 126 3.77 -2.74 18.96
C LYS A 126 5.01 -1.94 18.57
N ARG A 127 5.60 -2.21 17.40
CA ARG A 127 6.75 -1.45 16.88
C ARG A 127 6.35 -0.03 16.47
N LYS A 128 5.18 0.13 15.83
CA LYS A 128 4.59 1.42 15.46
C LYS A 128 4.40 2.29 16.70
N ALA A 129 3.74 1.78 17.74
CA ALA A 129 3.53 2.53 18.98
C ALA A 129 4.85 3.00 19.61
N ARG A 130 5.86 2.12 19.68
CA ARG A 130 7.18 2.48 20.21
C ARG A 130 7.91 3.52 19.36
N LEU A 131 7.74 3.45 18.05
CA LEU A 131 8.32 4.42 17.13
C LEU A 131 7.67 5.80 17.31
N VAL A 132 6.34 5.85 17.41
CA VAL A 132 5.60 7.10 17.65
C VAL A 132 6.11 7.79 18.92
N VAL A 133 6.17 7.07 20.04
CA VAL A 133 6.66 7.63 21.31
C VAL A 133 8.10 8.13 21.20
N ALA A 134 9.00 7.33 20.63
CA ALA A 134 10.41 7.73 20.50
C ALA A 134 10.61 8.97 19.61
N VAL A 135 9.79 9.13 18.56
CA VAL A 135 9.86 10.31 17.69
C VAL A 135 9.23 11.52 18.37
N GLU A 136 8.10 11.36 19.08
CA GLU A 136 7.51 12.44 19.86
C GLU A 136 8.49 12.97 20.92
N GLU A 137 9.14 12.08 21.68
CA GLU A 137 10.19 12.44 22.65
C GLU A 137 11.35 13.19 21.98
N ALA A 138 11.86 12.70 20.85
CA ALA A 138 12.95 13.36 20.13
C ALA A 138 12.59 14.76 19.62
N PHE A 139 11.38 14.96 19.12
CA PHE A 139 10.91 16.29 18.70
C PHE A 139 10.63 17.22 19.89
N THR A 140 10.21 16.70 21.04
CA THR A 140 10.16 17.52 22.27
C THR A 140 11.55 17.97 22.71
N HIS A 141 12.58 17.13 22.50
CA HIS A 141 13.97 17.49 22.75
C HIS A 141 14.44 18.60 21.81
N ILE A 142 14.13 18.51 20.50
CA ILE A 142 14.43 19.58 19.54
C ILE A 142 13.78 20.90 19.95
N LYS A 143 12.50 20.88 20.33
CA LYS A 143 11.79 22.09 20.74
C LYS A 143 12.42 22.74 21.97
N ARG A 144 12.81 21.94 22.98
CA ARG A 144 13.53 22.44 24.16
C ARG A 144 14.89 23.04 23.79
N MET A 145 15.63 22.39 22.89
CA MET A 145 16.91 22.92 22.40
C MET A 145 16.71 24.26 21.69
N GLN A 146 15.69 24.39 20.84
CA GLN A 146 15.35 25.66 20.17
C GLN A 146 14.95 26.75 21.19
N ASP A 147 14.12 26.41 22.19
CA ASP A 147 13.71 27.34 23.24
C ASP A 147 14.91 27.81 24.10
N ASP A 148 15.92 26.97 24.31
CA ASP A 148 17.14 27.31 25.05
C ASP A 148 18.17 28.06 24.20
N GLU A 149 18.26 27.80 22.90
CA GLU A 149 19.06 28.60 21.96
C GLU A 149 18.48 30.00 21.76
N GLN A 150 17.15 30.14 21.77
CA GLN A 150 16.49 31.44 21.65
C GLN A 150 16.72 32.35 22.86
N LYS A 151 17.19 31.79 23.99
CA LYS A 151 17.64 32.55 25.18
C LYS A 151 19.12 32.93 25.13
N LYS A 152 19.91 32.37 24.20
CA LYS A 152 21.35 32.66 24.02
C LYS A 152 21.57 33.77 22.98
N ALA A 153 22.75 34.39 23.03
CA ALA A 153 23.12 35.49 22.14
C ALA A 153 23.14 35.08 20.65
N PRO A 154 22.95 36.00 19.67
CA PRO A 154 22.60 35.71 18.27
C PRO A 154 23.65 35.02 17.39
N GLY A 155 24.67 34.38 17.96
CA GLY A 155 25.84 33.84 17.24
C GLY A 155 25.95 32.32 17.18
N ASP A 156 25.08 31.57 17.89
CA ASP A 156 25.19 30.12 18.06
C ASP A 156 23.85 29.46 17.69
N VAL A 157 23.47 29.58 16.41
CA VAL A 157 22.26 28.95 15.86
C VAL A 157 22.68 27.60 15.29
N MET A 158 22.21 26.49 15.88
CA MET A 158 22.53 25.15 15.40
C MET A 158 21.97 24.93 13.98
N ASP A 159 22.78 24.32 13.11
CA ASP A 159 22.31 23.91 11.78
C ASP A 159 21.21 22.84 11.95
N PRO A 160 20.03 22.97 11.30
CA PRO A 160 18.99 21.94 11.30
C PRO A 160 19.51 20.53 10.98
N ARG A 161 20.58 20.42 10.16
CA ARG A 161 21.24 19.14 9.88
C ARG A 161 21.99 18.58 11.09
N GLU A 162 22.65 19.42 11.87
CA GLU A 162 23.34 19.04 13.11
C GLU A 162 22.33 18.62 14.17
N ALA A 163 21.25 19.38 14.34
CA ALA A 163 20.14 19.02 15.23
C ALA A 163 19.55 17.64 14.87
N ALA A 164 19.34 17.38 13.57
CA ALA A 164 18.87 16.08 13.09
C ALA A 164 19.87 14.94 13.42
N GLN A 165 21.18 15.17 13.26
CA GLN A 165 22.20 14.18 13.60
C GLN A 165 22.28 13.90 15.10
N ALA A 166 22.15 14.94 15.94
CA ALA A 166 22.20 14.83 17.39
C ALA A 166 21.01 14.02 17.95
N ILE A 167 19.80 14.22 17.40
CA ILE A 167 18.59 13.58 17.91
C ILE A 167 18.28 12.23 17.27
N PHE A 168 18.78 11.95 16.06
CA PHE A 168 18.52 10.68 15.37
C PHE A 168 18.82 9.41 16.19
N PRO A 169 19.93 9.31 16.96
CA PRO A 169 20.23 8.13 17.79
C PRO A 169 19.12 7.75 18.78
N SER A 170 18.36 8.73 19.30
CA SER A 170 17.26 8.50 20.25
C SER A 170 16.10 7.71 19.65
N MET A 171 15.80 7.91 18.36
CA MET A 171 14.71 7.25 17.64
C MET A 171 15.17 6.12 16.70
N ALA A 172 16.46 6.08 16.32
CA ALA A 172 17.00 5.19 15.29
C ALA A 172 16.66 3.72 15.52
N ARG A 173 16.80 3.23 16.76
CA ARG A 173 16.51 1.82 17.09
C ARG A 173 15.03 1.48 16.93
N ALA A 174 14.13 2.39 17.30
CA ALA A 174 12.70 2.17 17.14
C ALA A 174 12.33 2.13 15.66
N LEU A 175 12.89 3.05 14.87
CA LEU A 175 12.66 3.15 13.43
C LEU A 175 13.19 1.93 12.68
N GLN A 176 14.44 1.54 12.90
CA GLN A 176 15.05 0.37 12.27
C GLN A 176 14.28 -0.92 12.59
N LYS A 177 13.79 -1.08 13.83
CA LYS A 177 12.99 -2.24 14.21
C LYS A 177 11.63 -2.26 13.50
N TYR A 178 11.00 -1.09 13.33
CA TYR A 178 9.77 -0.97 12.56
C TYR A 178 10.02 -1.35 11.09
N LEU A 179 10.98 -0.68 10.44
CA LEU A 179 11.33 -0.91 9.03
C LEU A 179 11.73 -2.35 8.73
N ARG A 180 12.46 -3.03 9.62
CA ARG A 180 12.78 -4.45 9.45
C ARG A 180 11.55 -5.36 9.58
N THR A 181 10.62 -5.02 10.47
CA THR A 181 9.39 -5.81 10.69
C THR A 181 8.42 -5.68 9.51
N THR A 182 8.35 -4.49 8.91
CA THR A 182 7.57 -4.18 7.69
C THR A 182 8.34 -4.47 6.40
N LYS A 183 9.61 -4.91 6.50
CA LYS A 183 10.51 -5.20 5.39
C LYS A 183 10.78 -4.01 4.44
N GLN A 184 10.81 -2.79 4.97
CA GLN A 184 11.03 -1.53 4.26
C GLN A 184 12.47 -1.00 4.34
N GLN A 185 13.39 -1.73 4.97
CA GLN A 185 14.77 -1.27 5.21
C GLN A 185 15.57 -0.95 3.92
N HIS A 186 15.17 -1.54 2.79
CA HIS A 186 15.82 -1.29 1.49
C HIS A 186 15.36 0.03 0.85
N CYS A 187 14.21 0.57 1.27
CA CYS A 187 13.65 1.81 0.75
C CYS A 187 14.22 3.06 1.43
N HIS A 188 14.81 2.90 2.63
CA HIS A 188 15.23 4.03 3.48
C HIS A 188 16.68 3.84 3.94
N SER A 189 17.59 4.63 3.37
CA SER A 189 18.96 4.74 3.87
C SER A 189 19.01 5.64 5.11
N MET A 190 20.05 5.48 5.93
CA MET A 190 20.28 6.36 7.08
C MET A 190 20.37 7.83 6.65
N GLU A 191 21.08 8.09 5.56
CA GLU A 191 21.24 9.44 5.00
C GLU A 191 19.89 10.05 4.58
N SER A 192 19.05 9.29 3.86
CA SER A 192 17.71 9.74 3.46
C SER A 192 16.83 10.07 4.66
N ILE A 193 16.91 9.27 5.73
CA ILE A 193 16.17 9.52 6.97
C ILE A 193 16.65 10.79 7.66
N GLN A 194 17.97 10.99 7.77
CA GLN A 194 18.55 12.19 8.38
C GLN A 194 18.25 13.45 7.55
N GLN A 195 18.28 13.37 6.22
CA GLN A 195 17.90 14.45 5.33
C GLN A 195 16.42 14.82 5.50
N HIS A 196 15.53 13.84 5.56
CA HIS A 196 14.11 14.08 5.82
C HIS A 196 13.87 14.67 7.21
N LEU A 197 14.59 14.19 8.22
CA LEU A 197 14.52 14.73 9.58
C LEU A 197 14.97 16.19 9.63
N ALA A 198 16.10 16.53 8.99
CA ALA A 198 16.56 17.91 8.87
C ALA A 198 15.51 18.79 8.16
N PHE A 199 14.93 18.29 7.07
CA PHE A 199 13.84 18.99 6.37
C PHE A 199 12.62 19.22 7.27
N CYS A 200 12.22 18.23 8.08
CA CYS A 200 11.13 18.38 9.04
C CYS A 200 11.43 19.44 10.11
N ILE A 201 12.67 19.52 10.60
CA ILE A 201 13.11 20.52 11.58
C ILE A 201 13.10 21.91 10.94
N THR A 202 13.68 22.08 9.74
CA THR A 202 13.73 23.35 9.01
C THR A 202 12.33 23.93 8.75
N ASN A 203 11.35 23.07 8.47
CA ASN A 203 9.98 23.49 8.14
C ASN A 203 9.01 23.41 9.34
N ASN A 204 9.50 23.25 10.57
CA ASN A 204 8.69 23.14 11.79
C ASN A 204 7.55 22.09 11.69
N MET A 205 7.84 20.96 11.03
CA MET A 205 6.89 19.88 10.86
C MET A 205 6.67 19.11 12.17
N THR A 206 5.48 18.52 12.30
CA THR A 206 5.15 17.71 13.48
C THR A 206 5.83 16.33 13.45
N PRO A 207 5.99 15.66 14.61
CA PRO A 207 6.47 14.27 14.68
C PRO A 207 5.66 13.32 13.78
N LYS A 208 4.35 13.57 13.68
CA LYS A 208 3.43 12.79 12.85
C LYS A 208 3.75 12.95 11.37
N ALA A 209 4.07 14.17 10.93
CA ALA A 209 4.38 14.45 9.53
C ALA A 209 5.71 13.80 9.10
N PHE A 210 6.73 13.76 9.97
CA PHE A 210 7.93 12.96 9.75
C PHE A 210 7.62 11.46 9.64
N LEU A 211 6.71 10.96 10.49
CA LEU A 211 6.34 9.56 10.53
C LEU A 211 5.53 9.09 9.32
N GLU A 212 4.77 9.97 8.66
CA GLU A 212 3.97 9.59 7.50
C GLU A 212 4.80 8.92 6.41
N SER A 213 6.01 9.44 6.15
CA SER A 213 6.98 8.90 5.18
C SER A 213 7.38 7.43 5.39
N TYR A 214 7.16 6.89 6.60
CA TYR A 214 7.51 5.50 6.95
C TYR A 214 6.28 4.65 7.28
N LEU A 215 5.27 5.24 7.90
CA LEU A 215 4.07 4.52 8.35
C LEU A 215 3.09 4.25 7.21
N THR A 216 3.02 5.17 6.25
CA THR A 216 2.14 5.08 5.08
C THR A 216 3.04 5.03 3.85
N PRO A 217 3.21 3.86 3.20
CA PRO A 217 4.01 3.79 1.99
C PRO A 217 3.37 4.68 0.93
N GLY A 218 4.05 5.78 0.60
CA GLY A 218 3.57 6.77 -0.34
C GLY A 218 3.76 6.32 -1.80
N PRO A 219 3.42 7.21 -2.74
CA PRO A 219 3.66 7.03 -4.16
C PRO A 219 5.05 6.50 -4.47
N THR A 220 5.11 5.61 -5.45
CA THR A 220 6.35 4.96 -5.89
C THR A 220 7.46 5.99 -6.23
N LEU A 221 7.11 7.17 -6.75
CA LEU A 221 8.06 8.26 -7.07
C LEU A 221 8.77 8.89 -5.85
N GLN A 222 8.24 8.74 -4.64
CA GLN A 222 8.85 9.33 -3.44
C GLN A 222 10.17 8.65 -3.05
N TYR A 223 10.41 7.46 -3.58
CA TYR A 223 11.61 6.68 -3.27
C TYR A 223 12.72 6.98 -4.29
N ASN A 224 13.96 6.65 -3.92
CA ASN A 224 15.12 6.85 -4.80
C ASN A 224 14.90 6.16 -6.16
N GLN A 225 15.37 6.81 -7.23
CA GLN A 225 15.17 6.41 -8.63
C GLN A 225 15.52 4.94 -8.91
N ASN A 226 16.55 4.43 -8.24
CA ASN A 226 17.00 3.05 -8.33
C ASN A 226 15.97 2.02 -7.84
N HIS A 227 15.00 2.42 -7.00
CA HIS A 227 14.00 1.53 -6.42
C HIS A 227 12.69 1.49 -7.21
N TRP A 228 12.43 2.49 -8.05
CA TRP A 228 11.18 2.55 -8.82
C TRP A 228 11.35 2.52 -10.33
N MET A 229 12.52 2.81 -10.89
CA MET A 229 12.73 2.71 -12.33
C MET A 229 12.64 1.24 -12.78
N ALA A 230 11.42 0.80 -13.08
CA ALA A 230 11.20 -0.32 -13.97
C ALA A 230 11.79 0.07 -15.32
N ARG A 231 12.96 -0.48 -15.64
CA ARG A 231 13.72 -0.13 -16.85
C ARG A 231 12.92 -0.35 -18.14
N ARG A 232 11.85 -1.14 -18.11
CA ARG A 232 10.98 -1.38 -19.25
C ARG A 232 9.62 -1.91 -18.84
N TRP A 233 8.55 -1.30 -19.36
CA TRP A 233 7.20 -1.86 -19.36
C TRP A 233 6.89 -2.45 -20.74
N THR A 234 6.24 -3.61 -20.75
CA THR A 234 5.77 -4.25 -21.99
C THR A 234 4.24 -4.31 -21.97
N LEU A 235 3.60 -3.67 -22.94
CA LEU A 235 2.15 -3.75 -23.16
C LEU A 235 1.81 -5.08 -23.84
N ILE A 236 0.93 -5.86 -23.22
CA ILE A 236 0.41 -7.13 -23.74
C ILE A 236 -1.11 -6.99 -23.83
N SER A 237 -1.67 -7.15 -25.02
CA SER A 237 -3.10 -7.03 -25.29
C SER A 237 -3.49 -8.04 -26.36
N GLU A 238 -4.64 -8.70 -26.20
CA GLU A 238 -5.22 -9.56 -27.25
C GLU A 238 -5.76 -8.73 -28.41
N ALA A 239 -6.34 -7.56 -28.11
CA ALA A 239 -6.78 -6.60 -29.10
C ALA A 239 -5.60 -5.75 -29.63
N SER A 240 -5.71 -5.25 -30.86
CA SER A 240 -4.72 -4.33 -31.43
C SER A 240 -4.47 -3.13 -30.51
N VAL A 241 -3.21 -2.87 -30.17
CA VAL A 241 -2.83 -1.78 -29.24
C VAL A 241 -3.16 -0.38 -29.78
N THR A 242 -3.31 -0.24 -31.10
CA THR A 242 -3.73 1.00 -31.76
C THR A 242 -5.25 1.21 -31.73
N SER A 243 -6.02 0.15 -31.42
CA SER A 243 -7.47 0.27 -31.33
C SER A 243 -7.89 1.07 -30.10
N GLY A 244 -9.05 1.73 -30.20
CA GLY A 244 -9.68 2.43 -29.08
C GLY A 244 -10.05 1.48 -27.94
N LEU A 245 -9.99 1.98 -26.70
CA LEU A 245 -10.57 1.31 -25.55
C LEU A 245 -12.04 0.98 -25.81
N LYS A 246 -12.43 -0.25 -25.50
CA LYS A 246 -13.82 -0.72 -25.55
C LYS A 246 -14.27 -1.14 -24.16
N ASP A 247 -15.57 -1.34 -24.00
CA ASP A 247 -16.08 -1.94 -22.77
C ASP A 247 -15.51 -3.35 -22.59
N GLY A 248 -15.13 -3.71 -21.36
CA GLY A 248 -14.57 -5.01 -21.03
C GLY A 248 -13.18 -5.29 -21.62
N THR A 249 -12.46 -4.29 -22.12
CA THR A 249 -11.09 -4.49 -22.61
C THR A 249 -10.17 -4.85 -21.45
N ILE A 250 -9.37 -5.90 -21.64
CA ILE A 250 -8.37 -6.34 -20.67
C ILE A 250 -7.00 -6.30 -21.35
N PHE A 251 -6.03 -5.69 -20.69
CA PHE A 251 -4.64 -5.71 -21.13
C PHE A 251 -3.69 -5.72 -19.93
N LEU A 252 -2.45 -6.10 -20.16
CA LEU A 252 -1.42 -6.23 -19.15
C LEU A 252 -0.27 -5.26 -19.44
N LEU A 253 0.24 -4.65 -18.38
CA LEU A 253 1.50 -3.93 -18.39
C LEU A 253 2.49 -4.76 -17.60
N LYS A 254 3.45 -5.39 -18.28
CA LYS A 254 4.41 -6.31 -17.65
C LYS A 254 5.73 -5.60 -17.36
N CYS A 255 6.17 -5.69 -16.12
CA CYS A 255 7.51 -5.35 -15.64
C CYS A 255 8.30 -6.66 -15.39
N VAL A 256 9.58 -6.56 -15.01
CA VAL A 256 10.44 -7.70 -14.64
C VAL A 256 9.84 -8.49 -13.48
N ASP A 257 9.41 -7.80 -12.43
CA ASP A 257 9.03 -8.46 -11.16
C ASP A 257 7.52 -8.72 -11.02
N PHE A 258 6.68 -7.95 -11.72
CA PHE A 258 5.23 -8.02 -11.61
C PHE A 258 4.53 -7.48 -12.87
N SER A 259 3.20 -7.54 -12.89
CA SER A 259 2.38 -6.95 -13.95
C SER A 259 1.22 -6.13 -13.35
N LEU A 260 0.76 -5.13 -14.10
CA LEU A 260 -0.50 -4.46 -13.85
C LEU A 260 -1.55 -5.04 -14.77
N VAL A 261 -2.60 -5.59 -14.19
CA VAL A 261 -3.78 -6.07 -14.89
C VAL A 261 -4.76 -4.91 -15.00
N VAL A 262 -5.08 -4.53 -16.22
CA VAL A 262 -5.96 -3.41 -16.51
C VAL A 262 -7.28 -3.94 -17.06
N LYS A 263 -8.40 -3.52 -16.47
CA LYS A 263 -9.75 -3.85 -16.95
C LYS A 263 -10.55 -2.56 -17.16
N SER A 264 -11.05 -2.32 -18.37
CA SER A 264 -11.91 -1.18 -18.67
C SER A 264 -13.38 -1.51 -18.53
N LYS A 265 -14.16 -0.53 -18.07
CA LYS A 265 -15.61 -0.55 -18.04
C LYS A 265 -16.13 0.79 -18.56
N LYS A 266 -17.09 0.77 -19.48
CA LYS A 266 -17.69 1.98 -20.01
C LYS A 266 -18.49 2.69 -18.92
N ILE A 267 -18.31 4.00 -18.79
CA ILE A 267 -19.08 4.83 -17.86
C ILE A 267 -20.49 5.00 -18.44
N PRO A 268 -21.56 4.81 -17.66
CA PRO A 268 -22.92 5.00 -18.14
C PRO A 268 -23.13 6.45 -18.59
N TYR A 269 -24.01 6.65 -19.56
CA TYR A 269 -24.44 7.99 -19.94
C TYR A 269 -25.23 8.61 -18.77
N ILE A 270 -24.72 9.72 -18.23
CA ILE A 270 -25.38 10.47 -17.17
C ILE A 270 -26.04 11.68 -17.82
N GLN A 271 -27.37 11.72 -17.78
CA GLN A 271 -28.16 12.88 -18.18
C GLN A 271 -28.49 13.70 -16.93
N MET A 272 -28.15 14.98 -16.95
CA MET A 272 -28.52 15.93 -15.90
C MET A 272 -29.58 16.87 -16.47
N SER A 273 -30.69 17.01 -15.76
CA SER A 273 -31.69 18.05 -16.01
C SER A 273 -31.56 19.12 -14.92
N GLU A 274 -31.46 20.37 -15.33
CA GLU A 274 -31.45 21.50 -14.41
C GLU A 274 -32.85 22.11 -14.37
N GLU A 275 -33.40 22.26 -13.16
CA GLU A 275 -34.65 22.96 -12.92
C GLU A 275 -34.35 24.20 -12.07
N TYR A 276 -34.60 25.38 -12.62
CA TYR A 276 -34.45 26.64 -11.89
C TYR A 276 -35.70 26.89 -11.05
N ILE A 277 -35.53 26.86 -9.73
CA ILE A 277 -36.58 27.23 -8.78
C ILE A 277 -36.43 28.72 -8.47
N ASP A 278 -37.41 29.53 -8.88
CA ASP A 278 -37.44 30.97 -8.56
C ASP A 278 -37.50 31.15 -7.03
N PRO A 279 -36.58 31.92 -6.41
CA PRO A 279 -36.64 32.24 -4.98
C PRO A 279 -37.97 32.83 -4.51
N LYS A 280 -38.75 33.46 -5.40
CA LYS A 280 -40.09 33.98 -5.11
C LYS A 280 -41.15 32.88 -4.94
N SER A 281 -40.89 31.67 -5.41
CA SER A 281 -41.76 30.50 -5.20
C SER A 281 -41.74 30.01 -3.74
N HIS A 282 -40.75 30.41 -2.93
CA HIS A 282 -40.67 30.12 -1.50
C HIS A 282 -41.53 31.06 -0.62
N LYS A 283 -42.44 31.86 -1.22
CA LYS A 283 -43.31 32.76 -0.46
C LYS A 283 -44.47 31.97 0.15
N PHE A 284 -44.44 31.81 1.46
CA PHE A 284 -45.57 31.30 2.23
C PHE A 284 -46.55 32.45 2.49
N VAL A 285 -47.83 32.26 2.16
CA VAL A 285 -48.89 33.20 2.55
C VAL A 285 -49.24 32.92 4.01
N LEU A 286 -48.88 33.84 4.90
CA LEU A 286 -49.30 33.79 6.29
C LEU A 286 -50.76 34.22 6.36
N ARG A 287 -51.69 33.26 6.38
CA ARG A 287 -53.11 33.54 6.65
C ARG A 287 -53.25 33.85 8.13
N LEU A 288 -53.18 35.13 8.50
CA LEU A 288 -53.70 35.56 9.79
C LEU A 288 -55.22 35.41 9.74
N GLN A 289 -55.76 34.45 10.49
CA GLN A 289 -57.16 34.51 10.90
C GLN A 289 -57.29 35.66 11.88
N SER A 290 -57.69 36.83 11.37
CA SER A 290 -58.04 37.99 12.20
C SER A 290 -59.44 37.77 12.79
N GLU A 291 -59.53 36.88 13.77
CA GLU A 291 -60.67 36.79 14.69
C GLU A 291 -60.29 37.40 16.04
N THR A 292 -59.91 38.68 16.02
CA THR A 292 -60.02 39.55 17.20
C THR A 292 -60.39 40.95 16.72
N SER A 293 -61.69 41.21 16.66
CA SER A 293 -62.23 42.56 16.75
C SER A 293 -62.01 43.10 18.15
N VAL A 294 -61.68 44.40 18.22
CA VAL A 294 -61.60 45.33 19.37
C VAL A 294 -62.26 44.84 20.66
#